data_AF-A0A1L9TC59-F1
#
_entry.id   AF-A0A1L9TC59-F1
#
_cell.length_a   1.000
_cell.length_b   1.000
_cell.length_c   1.000
_cell.angle_alpha   90.00
_cell.angle_beta   90.00
_cell.angle_gamma   90.00
#
_symmetry.space_group_name_H-M   'P 1'
#
loop_
_entity.id
_entity.type
_entity.pdbx_description
1 polymer ?
#
loop_
_entity_poly.entity_id
_entity_poly.type
_entity_poly.pdbx_seq_one_letter_code
_entity_poly.pdbx_strand_id
1 'polypeptide(L)'
;MANPNPTTDHQPSSFHFHFSTVPGIFLQDDPTTDPNTFDYVSSNFGLIDRTYPSDPANDPELETTPKTKTQWQRLDSYIAELNGASPGEITYKLLILGRHGQGVHNVAESRYGTAMWDCRYSLLNGDEHGSWFDAPLTDLGIEQARTANRAWKTQIANGIPPPQSYYVSPLMRCCETARVTFEGTKLPGTEPFRPLVKELLRETLGLHTCDARSSKSAIQAAYPSYTFEPGFSEEDPLHKDDLRESDSSRDARFYELLGDIFAHDKNSVLSLTAHSGAISSILSVVGHRKFTLETGGVIPVLVKAERRGGEAPAREIEPWFPRPKCPGEAC
;
A
#
# COMPACT_ATOMS: atom_id res chain seq x y z
N MET A 1 -18.51 -2.43 59.77
CA MET A 1 -18.09 -1.52 58.69
C MET A 1 -17.55 -2.39 57.57
N ALA A 2 -18.35 -2.63 56.53
CA ALA A 2 -17.92 -3.40 55.37
C ALA A 2 -17.77 -2.41 54.20
N ASN A 3 -16.55 -2.29 53.67
CA ASN A 3 -16.26 -1.54 52.46
C ASN A 3 -16.92 -2.24 51.26
N PRO A 4 -17.70 -1.56 50.41
CA PRO A 4 -17.98 -2.05 49.08
C PRO A 4 -16.79 -1.67 48.16
N ASN A 5 -16.13 -2.67 47.59
CA ASN A 5 -15.30 -2.48 46.40
C ASN A 5 -16.21 -2.13 45.23
N PRO A 6 -15.97 -1.03 44.49
CA PRO A 6 -16.52 -0.89 43.15
C PRO A 6 -15.55 -1.58 42.18
N THR A 7 -15.89 -2.81 41.77
CA THR A 7 -15.32 -3.39 40.55
C THR A 7 -15.97 -2.68 39.36
N THR A 8 -15.38 -1.58 38.90
CA THR A 8 -15.63 -1.08 37.55
C THR A 8 -14.92 -2.02 36.58
N ASP A 9 -15.64 -3.05 36.15
CA ASP A 9 -15.28 -3.87 35.02
C ASP A 9 -15.45 -3.01 33.76
N HIS A 10 -14.45 -2.19 33.45
CA HIS A 10 -14.35 -1.54 32.15
C HIS A 10 -13.94 -2.62 31.14
N GLN A 11 -14.91 -3.40 30.68
CA GLN A 11 -14.77 -4.04 29.38
C GLN A 11 -14.39 -2.93 28.39
N PRO A 12 -13.26 -3.04 27.66
CA PRO A 12 -12.97 -2.07 26.63
C PRO A 12 -14.13 -2.11 25.65
N SER A 13 -14.83 -0.98 25.51
CA SER A 13 -15.92 -0.86 24.54
C SER A 13 -15.36 -1.26 23.18
N SER A 14 -15.91 -2.33 22.59
CA SER A 14 -15.55 -2.76 21.24
C SER A 14 -15.61 -1.57 20.30
N PHE A 15 -14.64 -1.42 19.42
CA PHE A 15 -14.61 -0.35 18.43
C PHE A 15 -14.15 -0.91 17.09
N HIS A 16 -14.40 -0.15 16.03
CA HIS A 16 -13.89 -0.42 14.70
C HIS A 16 -13.45 0.88 14.01
N PHE A 17 -12.70 0.76 12.92
CA PHE A 17 -12.35 1.90 12.08
C PHE A 17 -13.36 2.04 10.94
N HIS A 18 -13.73 3.27 10.64
CA HIS A 18 -14.33 3.62 9.36
C HIS A 18 -13.30 4.42 8.57
N PHE A 19 -12.92 3.89 7.41
CA PHE A 19 -11.98 4.55 6.51
C PHE A 19 -12.73 5.24 5.37
N SER A 20 -12.25 6.40 4.98
CA SER A 20 -12.74 7.14 3.82
C SER A 20 -11.62 7.99 3.21
N THR A 21 -11.51 8.04 1.89
CA THR A 21 -10.64 8.97 1.17
C THR A 21 -11.14 10.40 1.33
N VAL A 22 -10.23 11.34 1.47
CA VAL A 22 -10.48 12.78 1.34
C VAL A 22 -10.31 13.15 -0.15
N PRO A 23 -11.39 13.40 -0.90
CA PRO A 23 -11.31 13.54 -2.35
C PRO A 23 -10.80 14.91 -2.80
N GLY A 24 -10.38 14.99 -4.06
CA GLY A 24 -9.96 16.22 -4.72
C GLY A 24 -8.57 16.69 -4.28
N ILE A 25 -7.77 15.80 -3.70
CA ILE A 25 -6.38 16.07 -3.35
C ILE A 25 -5.48 15.61 -4.51
N PHE A 26 -5.79 14.45 -5.07
CA PHE A 26 -5.01 13.83 -6.14
C PHE A 26 -5.86 13.64 -7.40
N LEU A 27 -5.26 13.79 -8.58
CA LEU A 27 -5.92 13.58 -9.87
C LEU A 27 -6.52 12.17 -9.98
N GLN A 28 -5.94 11.20 -9.31
CA GLN A 28 -6.41 9.82 -9.25
C GLN A 28 -7.78 9.67 -8.54
N ASP A 29 -8.18 10.66 -7.72
CA ASP A 29 -9.53 10.74 -7.13
C ASP A 29 -10.58 11.10 -8.20
N ASP A 30 -10.19 11.86 -9.23
CA ASP A 30 -11.08 12.42 -10.24
C ASP A 30 -11.56 11.32 -11.21
N PRO A 31 -12.88 11.15 -11.39
CA PRO A 31 -13.42 10.17 -12.32
C PRO A 31 -12.99 10.32 -13.78
N THR A 32 -12.57 11.51 -14.19
CA THR A 32 -12.12 11.85 -15.54
C THR A 32 -10.67 11.48 -15.81
N THR A 33 -9.88 11.17 -14.78
CA THR A 33 -8.50 10.72 -14.94
C THR A 33 -8.47 9.26 -15.39
N ASP A 34 -7.91 9.00 -16.57
CA ASP A 34 -7.73 7.65 -17.12
C ASP A 34 -6.51 6.96 -16.48
N PRO A 35 -6.69 5.87 -15.71
CA PRO A 35 -5.59 5.16 -15.08
C PRO A 35 -4.59 4.56 -16.08
N ASN A 36 -5.00 4.28 -17.31
CA ASN A 36 -4.15 3.61 -18.30
C ASN A 36 -3.13 4.55 -18.97
N THR A 37 -3.38 5.86 -18.93
CA THR A 37 -2.52 6.88 -19.53
C THR A 37 -1.91 7.83 -18.50
N PHE A 38 -2.18 7.60 -17.21
CA PHE A 38 -1.73 8.48 -16.14
C PHE A 38 -0.24 8.26 -15.82
N ASP A 39 0.56 9.30 -16.00
CA ASP A 39 1.98 9.30 -15.63
C ASP A 39 2.18 10.04 -14.29
N TYR A 40 2.45 9.26 -13.25
CA TYR A 40 2.68 9.79 -11.90
C TYR A 40 3.97 10.62 -11.80
N VAL A 41 4.97 10.37 -12.67
CA VAL A 41 6.27 11.05 -12.63
C VAL A 41 6.13 12.49 -13.09
N SER A 42 5.48 12.72 -14.24
CA SER A 42 5.28 14.06 -14.79
C SER A 42 4.15 14.83 -14.11
N SER A 43 3.28 14.17 -13.35
CA SER A 43 2.08 14.76 -12.76
C SER A 43 2.20 15.14 -11.28
N ASN A 44 3.41 15.32 -10.72
CA ASN A 44 3.58 15.63 -9.29
C ASN A 44 2.96 14.57 -8.36
N PHE A 45 3.10 13.28 -8.71
CA PHE A 45 2.34 12.15 -8.12
C PHE A 45 0.81 12.30 -8.16
N GLY A 46 0.31 13.20 -9.00
CA GLY A 46 -1.09 13.56 -9.14
C GLY A 46 -1.57 14.65 -8.20
N LEU A 47 -0.72 15.26 -7.38
CA LEU A 47 -1.15 16.32 -6.47
C LEU A 47 -1.72 17.51 -7.25
N ILE A 48 -3.00 17.81 -7.02
CA ILE A 48 -3.72 18.89 -7.69
C ILE A 48 -3.21 20.23 -7.18
N ASP A 49 -2.94 21.19 -8.08
CA ASP A 49 -2.70 22.59 -7.70
C ASP A 49 -4.02 23.24 -7.30
N ARG A 50 -4.18 23.48 -6.00
CA ARG A 50 -5.41 23.97 -5.37
C ARG A 50 -5.10 24.70 -4.07
N THR A 51 -6.08 25.45 -3.58
CA THR A 51 -6.07 25.97 -2.21
C THR A 51 -6.60 24.94 -1.21
N TYR A 52 -6.20 25.14 0.04
CA TYR A 52 -6.64 24.42 1.22
C TYR A 52 -7.27 25.40 2.24
N PRO A 53 -8.23 24.94 3.06
CA PRO A 53 -8.77 25.74 4.16
C PRO A 53 -7.71 26.28 5.14
N SER A 54 -6.57 25.59 5.25
CA SER A 54 -5.43 25.98 6.08
C SER A 54 -4.55 27.08 5.50
N ASP A 55 -4.81 27.50 4.26
CA ASP A 55 -4.08 28.60 3.66
C ASP A 55 -4.51 29.95 4.27
N PRO A 56 -3.60 30.94 4.41
CA PRO A 56 -3.97 32.26 4.90
C PRO A 56 -5.08 32.92 4.06
N ALA A 57 -6.09 33.49 4.71
CA ALA A 57 -7.27 34.08 4.05
C ALA A 57 -6.96 35.22 3.05
N ASN A 58 -5.77 35.81 3.11
CA ASN A 58 -5.27 36.87 2.22
C ASN A 58 -3.92 36.50 1.61
N ASP A 59 -3.68 35.23 1.28
CA ASP A 59 -2.43 34.79 0.66
C ASP A 59 -2.25 35.48 -0.72
N PRO A 60 -1.34 36.48 -0.84
CA PRO A 60 -1.14 37.24 -2.08
C PRO A 60 -0.55 36.37 -3.21
N GLU A 61 -0.09 35.17 -2.87
CA GLU A 61 0.59 34.23 -3.77
C GLU A 61 -0.36 33.36 -4.57
N LEU A 62 -1.68 33.48 -4.34
CA LEU A 62 -2.69 32.81 -5.14
C LEU A 62 -2.68 33.26 -6.61
N GLU A 63 -2.26 34.51 -6.89
CA GLU A 63 -2.35 35.10 -8.24
C GLU A 63 -1.10 35.84 -8.74
N THR A 64 -0.06 36.10 -7.93
CA THR A 64 1.18 36.78 -8.41
C THR A 64 2.46 36.14 -7.85
N THR A 65 3.38 35.74 -8.75
CA THR A 65 4.85 35.46 -8.59
C THR A 65 5.47 35.17 -7.21
N PRO A 66 6.53 34.33 -7.18
CA PRO A 66 6.49 32.88 -6.98
C PRO A 66 5.96 32.47 -5.59
N LYS A 67 5.17 31.38 -5.54
CA LYS A 67 4.62 30.79 -4.31
C LYS A 67 5.73 30.50 -3.28
N THR A 68 5.62 31.01 -2.05
CA THR A 68 6.54 30.76 -0.94
C THR A 68 6.42 29.34 -0.39
N LYS A 69 5.24 28.72 -0.52
CA LYS A 69 5.05 27.29 -0.26
C LYS A 69 4.74 26.54 -1.55
N THR A 70 5.37 25.38 -1.72
CA THR A 70 4.99 24.43 -2.77
C THR A 70 3.64 23.80 -2.47
N GLN A 71 3.01 23.20 -3.48
CA GLN A 71 1.73 22.53 -3.28
C GLN A 71 1.78 21.39 -2.25
N TRP A 72 2.92 20.70 -2.14
CA TRP A 72 3.15 19.70 -1.10
C TRP A 72 3.22 20.28 0.30
N GLN A 73 3.92 21.41 0.49
CA GLN A 73 4.02 22.06 1.80
C GLN A 73 2.68 22.60 2.28
N ARG A 74 1.81 23.01 1.34
CA ARG A 74 0.43 23.40 1.64
C ARG A 74 -0.41 22.18 2.06
N LEU A 75 -0.30 21.07 1.35
CA LEU A 75 -0.96 19.82 1.75
C LEU A 75 -0.49 19.33 3.13
N ASP A 76 0.80 19.40 3.43
CA ASP A 76 1.35 19.02 4.73
C ASP A 76 0.77 19.89 5.86
N SER A 77 0.72 21.22 5.64
CA SER A 77 0.07 22.15 6.58
C SER A 77 -1.41 21.81 6.78
N TYR A 78 -2.11 21.44 5.71
CA TYR A 78 -3.52 21.05 5.77
C TYR A 78 -3.75 19.76 6.55
N ILE A 79 -2.91 18.73 6.34
CA ILE A 79 -2.98 17.47 7.10
C ILE A 79 -2.72 17.73 8.59
N ALA A 80 -1.74 18.60 8.92
CA ALA A 80 -1.46 18.99 10.29
C ALA A 80 -2.65 19.71 10.95
N GLU A 81 -3.33 20.63 10.23
CA GLU A 81 -4.54 21.29 10.72
C GLU A 81 -5.68 20.31 10.92
N LEU A 82 -5.94 19.42 9.95
CA LEU A 82 -6.97 18.39 10.05
C LEU A 82 -6.78 17.53 11.30
N ASN A 83 -5.55 17.08 11.57
CA ASN A 83 -5.23 16.30 12.76
C ASN A 83 -5.27 17.12 14.06
N GLY A 84 -4.90 18.40 14.03
CA GLY A 84 -4.92 19.28 15.20
C GLY A 84 -6.32 19.74 15.61
N ALA A 85 -7.24 19.88 14.64
CA ALA A 85 -8.61 20.33 14.86
C ALA A 85 -9.59 19.16 15.15
N SER A 86 -9.18 17.93 14.90
CA SER A 86 -10.05 16.75 15.02
C SER A 86 -10.09 16.17 16.44
N PRO A 87 -11.22 15.57 16.86
CA PRO A 87 -11.27 14.73 18.06
C PRO A 87 -10.27 13.57 17.97
N GLY A 88 -9.87 13.02 19.13
CA GLY A 88 -8.87 11.94 19.20
C GLY A 88 -9.26 10.63 18.50
N GLU A 89 -10.53 10.48 18.15
CA GLU A 89 -11.10 9.37 17.39
C GLU A 89 -10.92 9.52 15.87
N ILE A 90 -10.56 10.71 15.38
CA ILE A 90 -10.40 10.98 13.95
C ILE A 90 -8.92 11.24 13.66
N THR A 91 -8.41 10.60 12.61
CA THR A 91 -7.02 10.80 12.18
C THR A 91 -6.94 10.81 10.67
N TYR A 92 -6.11 11.67 10.12
CA TYR A 92 -5.83 11.80 8.70
C TYR A 92 -4.40 11.34 8.43
N LYS A 93 -4.25 10.45 7.46
CA LYS A 93 -2.94 9.97 7.01
C LYS A 93 -2.83 10.01 5.50
N LEU A 94 -1.72 10.54 5.01
CA LEU A 94 -1.31 10.41 3.62
C LEU A 94 -0.62 9.04 3.44
N LEU A 95 -1.27 8.14 2.70
CA LEU A 95 -0.68 6.88 2.29
C LEU A 95 -0.07 7.04 0.90
N ILE A 96 1.21 6.73 0.74
CA ILE A 96 1.90 6.74 -0.55
C ILE A 96 2.15 5.28 -0.94
N LEU A 97 1.32 4.78 -1.86
CA LEU A 97 1.27 3.38 -2.24
C LEU A 97 2.11 3.16 -3.50
N GLY A 98 3.15 2.33 -3.43
CA GLY A 98 4.00 1.97 -4.56
C GLY A 98 3.75 0.53 -5.02
N ARG A 99 3.44 0.32 -6.30
CA ARG A 99 3.39 -1.02 -6.89
C ARG A 99 4.82 -1.48 -7.20
N HIS A 100 5.15 -2.74 -6.91
CA HIS A 100 6.44 -3.31 -7.29
C HIS A 100 6.74 -3.13 -8.79
N GLY A 101 8.03 -3.05 -9.15
CA GLY A 101 8.48 -3.11 -10.55
C GLY A 101 8.19 -4.47 -11.20
N GLN A 102 8.37 -4.59 -12.51
CA GLN A 102 8.11 -5.82 -13.24
C GLN A 102 8.91 -7.00 -12.67
N GLY A 103 8.19 -8.00 -12.16
CA GLY A 103 8.76 -9.27 -11.73
C GLY A 103 8.77 -10.31 -12.83
N VAL A 104 9.55 -11.38 -12.65
CA VAL A 104 9.61 -12.51 -13.60
C VAL A 104 8.22 -13.11 -13.85
N HIS A 105 7.35 -13.16 -12.82
CA HIS A 105 5.97 -13.61 -12.96
C HIS A 105 5.14 -12.76 -13.92
N ASN A 106 5.36 -11.44 -13.99
CA ASN A 106 4.62 -10.57 -14.92
C ASN A 106 5.00 -10.87 -16.38
N VAL A 107 6.29 -11.15 -16.62
CA VAL A 107 6.77 -11.57 -17.94
C VAL A 107 6.18 -12.93 -18.32
N ALA A 108 6.13 -13.86 -17.37
CA ALA A 108 5.54 -15.17 -17.60
C ALA A 108 4.02 -15.09 -17.88
N GLU A 109 3.26 -14.33 -17.09
CA GLU A 109 1.84 -14.08 -17.35
C GLU A 109 1.62 -13.47 -18.74
N SER A 110 2.43 -12.46 -19.11
CA SER A 110 2.34 -11.82 -20.43
C SER A 110 2.64 -12.80 -21.58
N ARG A 111 3.56 -13.75 -21.37
CA ARG A 111 3.92 -14.78 -22.35
C ARG A 111 2.81 -15.81 -22.55
N TYR A 112 2.24 -16.31 -21.45
CA TYR A 112 1.28 -17.40 -21.47
C TYR A 112 -0.17 -16.94 -21.63
N GLY A 113 -0.46 -15.68 -21.31
CA GLY A 113 -1.79 -15.12 -21.23
C GLY A 113 -2.50 -15.51 -19.92
N THR A 114 -3.31 -14.60 -19.39
CA THR A 114 -3.95 -14.74 -18.06
C THR A 114 -4.72 -16.05 -17.90
N ALA A 115 -5.46 -16.51 -18.91
CA ALA A 115 -6.23 -17.76 -18.80
C ALA A 115 -5.35 -19.00 -18.55
N MET A 116 -4.23 -19.12 -19.27
CA MET A 116 -3.30 -20.24 -19.07
C MET A 116 -2.39 -20.02 -17.85
N TRP A 117 -2.09 -18.76 -17.53
CA TRP A 117 -1.39 -18.40 -16.30
C TRP A 117 -2.15 -18.90 -15.08
N ASP A 118 -3.39 -18.45 -14.90
CA ASP A 118 -4.22 -18.77 -13.74
C ASP A 118 -4.53 -20.27 -13.63
N CYS A 119 -4.72 -20.94 -14.76
CA CYS A 119 -5.08 -22.36 -14.75
C CYS A 119 -3.86 -23.30 -14.69
N ARG A 120 -2.64 -22.89 -15.04
CA ARG A 120 -1.52 -23.85 -15.20
C ARG A 120 -0.18 -23.30 -14.77
N TYR A 121 0.27 -22.21 -15.38
CA TYR A 121 1.67 -21.80 -15.25
C TYR A 121 1.98 -21.16 -13.90
N SER A 122 1.03 -20.44 -13.31
CA SER A 122 1.17 -19.84 -11.97
C SER A 122 1.34 -20.88 -10.85
N LEU A 123 0.97 -22.14 -11.10
CA LEU A 123 1.06 -23.26 -10.15
C LEU A 123 2.43 -23.94 -10.15
N LEU A 124 3.26 -23.64 -11.16
CA LEU A 124 4.64 -24.11 -11.24
C LEU A 124 5.54 -23.11 -10.53
N ASN A 125 6.75 -23.50 -10.14
CA ASN A 125 7.73 -22.54 -9.60
C ASN A 125 8.44 -21.72 -10.70
N GLY A 126 8.35 -22.14 -11.96
CA GLY A 126 9.08 -21.55 -13.07
C GLY A 126 9.09 -22.42 -14.32
N ASP A 127 9.83 -21.97 -15.32
CA ASP A 127 10.09 -22.64 -16.60
C ASP A 127 11.55 -22.44 -17.05
N GLU A 128 11.87 -22.74 -18.30
CA GLU A 128 13.19 -22.53 -18.90
C GLU A 128 13.62 -21.05 -18.96
N HIS A 129 12.71 -20.10 -18.73
CA HIS A 129 12.96 -18.67 -18.71
C HIS A 129 13.10 -18.08 -17.31
N GLY A 130 12.91 -18.88 -16.25
CA GLY A 130 13.21 -18.49 -14.88
C GLY A 130 12.19 -18.94 -13.85
N SER A 131 12.50 -18.65 -12.58
CA SER A 131 11.63 -18.91 -11.43
C SER A 131 10.71 -17.73 -11.16
N TRP A 132 9.44 -18.00 -10.92
CA TRP A 132 8.46 -17.04 -10.40
C TRP A 132 7.92 -17.41 -9.03
N PHE A 133 8.41 -18.47 -8.37
CA PHE A 133 8.25 -18.58 -6.91
C PHE A 133 8.87 -17.34 -6.24
N ASP A 134 8.08 -16.68 -5.36
CA ASP A 134 8.44 -15.40 -4.72
C ASP A 134 9.23 -14.47 -5.67
N ALA A 135 8.64 -14.24 -6.85
CA ALA A 135 9.37 -13.82 -8.04
C ALA A 135 10.28 -12.60 -7.80
N PRO A 136 11.55 -12.63 -8.24
CA PRO A 136 12.42 -11.47 -8.22
C PRO A 136 11.99 -10.44 -9.28
N LEU A 137 12.52 -9.22 -9.15
CA LEU A 137 12.44 -8.22 -10.20
C LEU A 137 13.28 -8.62 -11.41
N THR A 138 12.81 -8.21 -12.59
CA THR A 138 13.61 -8.19 -13.83
C THR A 138 14.48 -6.93 -13.88
N ASP A 139 15.42 -6.86 -14.81
CA ASP A 139 16.18 -5.63 -15.07
C ASP A 139 15.26 -4.43 -15.38
N LEU A 140 14.18 -4.66 -16.13
CA LEU A 140 13.16 -3.64 -16.37
C LEU A 140 12.46 -3.22 -15.07
N GLY A 141 12.13 -4.18 -14.20
CA GLY A 141 11.56 -3.90 -12.89
C GLY A 141 12.46 -3.05 -11.99
N ILE A 142 13.78 -3.29 -12.06
CA ILE A 142 14.78 -2.46 -11.37
C ILE A 142 14.79 -1.04 -11.96
N GLU A 143 14.75 -0.87 -13.29
CA GLU A 143 14.67 0.46 -13.91
C GLU A 143 13.37 1.21 -13.58
N GLN A 144 12.25 0.49 -13.44
CA GLN A 144 10.99 1.07 -12.98
C GLN A 144 11.11 1.56 -11.52
N ALA A 145 11.74 0.79 -10.63
CA ALA A 145 12.02 1.25 -9.27
C ALA A 145 13.00 2.45 -9.23
N ARG A 146 13.99 2.50 -10.14
CA ARG A 146 14.86 3.68 -10.31
C ARG A 146 14.10 4.89 -10.85
N THR A 147 13.08 4.67 -11.67
CA THR A 147 12.17 5.74 -12.13
C THR A 147 11.40 6.31 -10.95
N ALA A 148 10.86 5.47 -10.08
CA ALA A 148 10.24 5.90 -8.83
C ALA A 148 11.24 6.67 -7.92
N ASN A 149 12.48 6.20 -7.78
CA ASN A 149 13.54 6.93 -7.04
C ASN A 149 13.78 8.33 -7.58
N ARG A 150 13.87 8.49 -8.91
CA ARG A 150 14.03 9.81 -9.55
C ARG A 150 12.82 10.69 -9.31
N ALA A 151 11.62 10.13 -9.44
CA ALA A 151 10.38 10.87 -9.18
C ALA A 151 10.31 11.34 -7.72
N TRP A 152 10.70 10.49 -6.76
CA TRP A 152 10.86 10.86 -5.35
C TRP A 152 11.84 12.01 -5.15
N LYS A 153 13.02 11.97 -5.79
CA LYS A 153 14.00 13.07 -5.71
C LYS A 153 13.42 14.39 -6.24
N THR A 154 12.65 14.35 -7.32
CA THR A 154 11.91 15.52 -7.82
C THR A 154 10.90 16.00 -6.77
N GLN A 155 10.13 15.11 -6.15
CA GLN A 155 9.16 15.52 -5.13
C GLN A 155 9.79 16.04 -3.85
N ILE A 156 10.94 15.51 -3.45
CA ILE A 156 11.75 16.05 -2.35
C ILE A 156 12.16 17.49 -2.63
N ALA A 157 12.64 17.78 -3.85
CA ALA A 157 12.94 19.14 -4.27
C ALA A 157 11.69 20.04 -4.29
N ASN A 158 10.52 19.47 -4.55
CA ASN A 158 9.21 20.14 -4.47
C ASN A 158 8.60 20.16 -3.06
N GLY A 159 9.34 19.78 -2.02
CA GLY A 159 8.89 19.89 -0.64
C GLY A 159 7.81 18.89 -0.22
N ILE A 160 7.76 17.69 -0.83
CA ILE A 160 6.93 16.58 -0.33
C ILE A 160 7.27 16.29 1.14
N PRO A 161 6.28 16.13 2.03
CA PRO A 161 6.57 15.70 3.39
C PRO A 161 7.16 14.28 3.36
N PRO A 162 8.27 14.02 4.06
CA PRO A 162 8.89 12.71 4.06
C PRO A 162 7.96 11.66 4.69
N PRO A 163 7.89 10.43 4.14
CA PRO A 163 7.29 9.33 4.87
C PRO A 163 8.04 9.13 6.20
N GLN A 164 7.27 9.02 7.26
CA GLN A 164 7.78 8.83 8.61
C GLN A 164 7.80 7.35 8.99
N SER A 165 7.04 6.52 8.26
CA SER A 165 7.06 5.06 8.35
C SER A 165 6.99 4.46 6.95
N TYR A 166 7.75 3.38 6.77
CA TYR A 166 7.87 2.63 5.52
C TYR A 166 7.46 1.19 5.79
N TYR A 167 6.41 0.75 5.11
CA TYR A 167 5.91 -0.61 5.16
C TYR A 167 6.16 -1.30 3.83
N VAL A 168 6.50 -2.59 3.87
CA VAL A 168 6.77 -3.37 2.67
C VAL A 168 6.17 -4.75 2.78
N SER A 169 5.64 -5.23 1.65
CA SER A 169 5.23 -6.63 1.53
C SER A 169 6.44 -7.57 1.70
N PRO A 170 6.29 -8.77 2.31
CA PRO A 170 7.39 -9.72 2.45
C PRO A 170 7.87 -10.34 1.13
N LEU A 171 7.16 -10.15 0.02
CA LEU A 171 7.54 -10.72 -1.28
C LEU A 171 8.75 -10.00 -1.87
N MET A 172 9.73 -10.75 -2.37
CA MET A 172 11.07 -10.27 -2.75
C MET A 172 11.02 -9.10 -3.74
N ARG A 173 10.11 -9.14 -4.71
CA ARG A 173 9.88 -8.03 -5.66
C ARG A 173 9.52 -6.70 -5.00
N CYS A 174 8.75 -6.71 -3.91
CA CYS A 174 8.40 -5.50 -3.16
C CYS A 174 9.56 -5.03 -2.32
N CYS A 175 10.28 -5.94 -1.66
CA CYS A 175 11.50 -5.62 -0.92
C CYS A 175 12.53 -4.96 -1.83
N GLU A 176 12.82 -5.54 -2.99
CA GLU A 176 13.77 -4.96 -3.94
C GLU A 176 13.28 -3.61 -4.48
N THR A 177 12.00 -3.50 -4.82
CA THR A 177 11.42 -2.23 -5.30
C THR A 177 11.59 -1.14 -4.24
N ALA A 178 11.24 -1.41 -2.98
CA ALA A 178 11.34 -0.46 -1.89
C ALA A 178 12.80 -0.03 -1.68
N ARG A 179 13.73 -0.99 -1.66
CA ARG A 179 15.16 -0.75 -1.53
C ARG A 179 15.66 0.21 -2.60
N VAL A 180 15.44 -0.13 -3.87
CA VAL A 180 15.89 0.69 -5.02
C VAL A 180 15.20 2.05 -5.05
N THR A 181 13.94 2.13 -4.61
CA THR A 181 13.17 3.38 -4.59
C THR A 181 13.68 4.35 -3.53
N PHE A 182 14.01 3.87 -2.32
CA PHE A 182 14.23 4.76 -1.16
C PHE A 182 15.70 4.90 -0.73
N GLU A 183 16.59 3.95 -1.01
CA GLU A 183 18.01 4.10 -0.69
C GLU A 183 18.63 5.30 -1.44
N GLY A 184 19.46 6.09 -0.75
CA GLY A 184 20.11 7.26 -1.33
C GLY A 184 19.18 8.44 -1.61
N THR A 185 17.91 8.40 -1.17
CA THR A 185 17.00 9.55 -1.22
C THR A 185 17.31 10.58 -0.12
N LYS A 186 18.02 10.17 0.94
CA LYS A 186 18.32 10.97 2.14
C LYS A 186 17.08 11.44 2.91
N LEU A 187 15.95 10.77 2.71
CA LEU A 187 14.77 10.97 3.54
C LEU A 187 15.03 10.42 4.95
N PRO A 188 14.33 10.93 5.98
CA PRO A 188 14.31 10.30 7.29
C PRO A 188 13.98 8.80 7.18
N GLY A 189 14.77 7.96 7.87
CA GLY A 189 14.59 6.51 7.86
C GLY A 189 15.17 5.75 6.65
N THR A 190 15.85 6.43 5.71
CA THR A 190 16.43 5.78 4.52
C THR A 190 17.95 5.57 4.58
N GLU A 191 18.63 5.96 5.66
CA GLU A 191 20.09 5.86 5.80
C GLU A 191 20.52 5.24 7.15
N PRO A 192 20.67 3.90 7.24
CA PRO A 192 20.29 2.91 6.22
C PRO A 192 18.76 2.76 6.13
N PHE A 193 18.26 2.29 5.00
CA PHE A 193 16.83 2.06 4.80
C PHE A 193 16.34 0.87 5.61
N ARG A 194 15.37 1.11 6.51
CA ARG A 194 14.85 0.13 7.49
C ARG A 194 13.32 0.07 7.48
N PRO A 195 12.68 -0.40 6.40
CA PRO A 195 11.24 -0.57 6.40
C PRO A 195 10.81 -1.70 7.34
N LEU A 196 9.51 -1.69 7.69
CA LEU A 196 8.84 -2.74 8.42
C LEU A 196 8.10 -3.67 7.45
N VAL A 197 8.47 -4.94 7.45
CA VAL A 197 7.81 -6.00 6.69
C VAL A 197 6.50 -6.37 7.39
N LYS A 198 5.39 -6.30 6.64
CA LYS A 198 4.02 -6.59 7.11
C LYS A 198 3.44 -7.78 6.34
N GLU A 199 3.14 -8.87 7.02
CA GLU A 199 2.64 -10.12 6.43
C GLU A 199 1.33 -9.89 5.66
N LEU A 200 0.42 -9.07 6.18
CA LEU A 200 -0.85 -8.79 5.51
C LEU A 200 -0.75 -7.83 4.32
N LEU A 201 0.43 -7.27 4.02
CA LEU A 201 0.68 -6.40 2.84
C LEU A 201 1.02 -7.21 1.58
N ARG A 202 0.77 -8.52 1.57
CA ARG A 202 0.96 -9.43 0.43
C ARG A 202 -0.08 -9.20 -0.68
N GLU A 203 0.24 -9.69 -1.87
CA GLU A 203 -0.72 -9.81 -2.98
C GLU A 203 -1.86 -10.78 -2.59
N THR A 204 -2.76 -11.10 -3.52
CA THR A 204 -3.70 -12.21 -3.38
C THR A 204 -3.03 -13.46 -2.82
N LEU A 205 -3.58 -14.05 -1.77
CA LEU A 205 -2.98 -15.23 -1.16
C LEU A 205 -3.39 -16.52 -1.89
N GLY A 206 -2.47 -17.49 -1.87
CA GLY A 206 -2.71 -18.86 -2.31
C GLY A 206 -2.74 -19.07 -3.83
N LEU A 207 -2.78 -20.35 -4.17
CA LEU A 207 -2.78 -20.96 -5.50
C LEU A 207 -1.54 -20.67 -6.34
N HIS A 208 -1.19 -19.40 -6.55
CA HIS A 208 -0.08 -19.00 -7.39
C HIS A 208 1.23 -19.01 -6.60
N THR A 209 2.24 -19.72 -7.09
CA THR A 209 3.56 -19.83 -6.41
C THR A 209 4.27 -18.48 -6.30
N CYS A 210 3.96 -17.53 -7.19
CA CYS A 210 4.46 -16.15 -7.10
C CYS A 210 3.87 -15.35 -5.94
N ASP A 211 2.75 -15.82 -5.39
CA ASP A 211 2.09 -15.25 -4.24
C ASP A 211 2.54 -15.91 -2.94
N ALA A 212 3.27 -17.04 -2.99
CA ALA A 212 3.99 -17.61 -1.85
C ALA A 212 5.24 -16.78 -1.52
N ARG A 213 5.59 -16.66 -0.23
CA ARG A 213 6.77 -15.93 0.20
C ARG A 213 7.91 -16.86 0.60
N SER A 214 9.13 -16.38 0.44
CA SER A 214 10.31 -16.98 1.04
C SER A 214 10.24 -16.96 2.57
N SER A 215 11.07 -17.76 3.22
CA SER A 215 11.17 -17.75 4.68
C SER A 215 11.65 -16.39 5.18
N LYS A 216 11.31 -16.07 6.43
CA LYS A 216 11.79 -14.86 7.10
C LYS A 216 13.32 -14.75 7.06
N SER A 217 14.04 -15.85 7.30
CA SER A 217 15.50 -15.89 7.25
C SER A 217 16.03 -15.60 5.85
N ALA A 218 15.39 -16.10 4.79
CA ALA A 218 15.76 -15.79 3.41
C ALA A 218 15.55 -14.30 3.08
N ILE A 219 14.41 -13.72 3.49
CA ILE A 219 14.13 -12.29 3.30
C ILE A 219 15.14 -11.44 4.09
N GLN A 220 15.41 -11.79 5.36
CA GLN A 220 16.38 -11.08 6.20
C GLN A 220 17.81 -11.18 5.63
N ALA A 221 18.20 -12.32 5.07
CA ALA A 221 19.50 -12.50 4.44
C ALA A 221 19.64 -11.64 3.18
N ALA A 222 18.59 -11.54 2.37
CA ALA A 222 18.56 -10.67 1.18
C ALA A 222 18.52 -9.17 1.56
N TYR A 223 17.83 -8.83 2.66
CA TYR A 223 17.62 -7.45 3.12
C TYR A 223 17.97 -7.28 4.61
N PRO A 224 19.27 -7.24 4.98
CA PRO A 224 19.70 -7.27 6.38
C PRO A 224 19.24 -6.09 7.25
N SER A 225 18.90 -4.95 6.65
CA SER A 225 18.40 -3.77 7.38
C SER A 225 16.89 -3.79 7.62
N TYR A 226 16.16 -4.69 6.96
CA TYR A 226 14.71 -4.74 7.06
C TYR A 226 14.31 -5.31 8.41
N THR A 227 13.21 -4.79 8.95
CA THR A 227 12.63 -5.25 10.21
C THR A 227 11.32 -5.97 9.95
N PHE A 228 10.91 -6.86 10.85
CA PHE A 228 9.68 -7.64 10.73
C PHE A 228 8.74 -7.29 11.87
N GLU A 229 7.44 -7.34 11.60
CA GLU A 229 6.45 -7.15 12.64
C GLU A 229 6.54 -8.22 13.75
N PRO A 230 6.10 -7.91 14.98
CA PRO A 230 6.07 -8.88 16.06
C PRO A 230 5.28 -10.13 15.66
N GLY A 231 5.84 -11.31 15.92
CA GLY A 231 5.18 -12.59 15.61
C GLY A 231 5.30 -13.06 14.16
N PHE A 232 6.04 -12.36 13.29
CA PHE A 232 6.27 -12.78 11.91
C PHE A 232 6.87 -14.20 11.84
N SER A 233 6.15 -15.13 11.21
CA SER A 233 6.53 -16.55 11.13
C SER A 233 7.72 -16.79 10.20
N GLU A 234 8.53 -17.81 10.53
CA GLU A 234 9.65 -18.21 9.68
C GLU A 234 9.15 -18.65 8.30
N GLU A 235 8.37 -19.72 8.25
CA GLU A 235 7.73 -20.21 7.03
C GLU A 235 6.45 -19.45 6.70
N ASP A 236 5.99 -19.58 5.46
CA ASP A 236 4.73 -19.01 4.95
C ASP A 236 3.52 -19.81 5.47
N PRO A 237 2.71 -19.26 6.39
CA PRO A 237 1.57 -19.98 6.96
C PRO A 237 0.27 -19.68 6.19
N LEU A 238 0.28 -18.74 5.24
CA LEU A 238 -0.91 -18.19 4.59
C LEU A 238 -1.10 -18.71 3.17
N HIS A 239 -0.05 -19.24 2.54
CA HIS A 239 -0.16 -19.86 1.22
C HIS A 239 -0.92 -21.18 1.29
N LYS A 240 -1.84 -21.36 0.34
CA LYS A 240 -2.60 -22.60 0.13
C LYS A 240 -2.40 -23.04 -1.31
N ASP A 241 -1.94 -24.26 -1.54
CA ASP A 241 -1.62 -24.73 -2.89
C ASP A 241 -2.87 -24.97 -3.77
N ASP A 242 -4.03 -25.13 -3.14
CA ASP A 242 -5.28 -25.56 -3.79
C ASP A 242 -6.35 -24.45 -3.86
N LEU A 243 -6.15 -23.34 -3.15
CA LEU A 243 -7.15 -22.29 -2.99
C LEU A 243 -6.54 -20.90 -3.17
N ARG A 244 -7.25 -20.06 -3.92
CA ARG A 244 -6.96 -18.65 -4.13
C ARG A 244 -7.90 -17.78 -3.32
N GLU A 245 -7.34 -16.76 -2.69
CA GLU A 245 -8.10 -15.73 -1.96
C GLU A 245 -9.04 -14.97 -2.91
N SER A 246 -10.30 -14.80 -2.50
CA SER A 246 -11.27 -13.95 -3.20
C SER A 246 -10.92 -12.47 -3.04
N ASP A 247 -11.38 -11.63 -3.98
CA ASP A 247 -11.15 -10.19 -3.88
C ASP A 247 -11.76 -9.59 -2.60
N SER A 248 -12.95 -10.06 -2.19
CA SER A 248 -13.61 -9.63 -0.93
C SER A 248 -12.89 -10.13 0.34
N SER A 249 -12.28 -11.33 0.30
CA SER A 249 -11.40 -11.79 1.38
C SER A 249 -10.14 -10.94 1.47
N ARG A 250 -9.55 -10.56 0.31
CA ARG A 250 -8.41 -9.65 0.26
C ARG A 250 -8.78 -8.27 0.83
N ASP A 251 -9.93 -7.71 0.46
CA ASP A 251 -10.44 -6.45 1.01
C ASP A 251 -10.62 -6.51 2.54
N ALA A 252 -11.16 -7.62 3.08
CA ALA A 252 -11.27 -7.82 4.52
C ALA A 252 -9.90 -7.86 5.20
N ARG A 253 -8.92 -8.58 4.63
CA ARG A 253 -7.53 -8.61 5.12
C ARG A 253 -6.86 -7.24 5.09
N PHE A 254 -7.08 -6.45 4.05
CA PHE A 254 -6.54 -5.09 3.96
C PHE A 254 -7.22 -4.11 4.91
N TYR A 255 -8.50 -4.32 5.24
CA TYR A 255 -9.15 -3.60 6.33
C TYR A 255 -8.50 -3.91 7.68
N GLU A 256 -8.16 -5.18 7.97
CA GLU A 256 -7.42 -5.56 9.18
C GLU A 256 -6.02 -4.95 9.21
N LEU A 257 -5.28 -5.00 8.10
CA LEU A 257 -3.96 -4.37 7.99
C LEU A 257 -4.03 -2.86 8.26
N LEU A 258 -4.96 -2.14 7.64
CA LEU A 258 -5.13 -0.70 7.88
C LEU A 258 -5.58 -0.44 9.32
N GLY A 259 -6.45 -1.27 9.89
CA GLY A 259 -6.84 -1.19 11.29
C GLY A 259 -5.65 -1.27 12.24
N ASP A 260 -4.76 -2.23 12.02
CA ASP A 260 -3.52 -2.37 12.79
C ASP A 260 -2.58 -1.17 12.63
N ILE A 261 -2.33 -0.73 11.39
CA ILE A 261 -1.47 0.43 11.11
C ILE A 261 -2.03 1.69 11.77
N PHE A 262 -3.32 1.99 11.61
CA PHE A 262 -3.93 3.20 12.18
C PHE A 262 -4.06 3.15 13.71
N ALA A 263 -4.18 1.96 14.31
CA ALA A 263 -4.16 1.82 15.76
C ALA A 263 -2.79 2.13 16.36
N HIS A 264 -1.72 1.61 15.75
CA HIS A 264 -0.38 1.56 16.37
C HIS A 264 0.60 2.61 15.85
N ASP A 265 0.51 3.00 14.58
CA ASP A 265 1.36 4.04 14.01
C ASP A 265 0.74 5.42 14.27
N LYS A 266 1.51 6.36 14.82
CA LYS A 266 1.05 7.74 15.08
C LYS A 266 1.48 8.74 14.01
N ASN A 267 2.23 8.29 13.01
CA ASN A 267 2.68 9.12 11.91
C ASN A 267 1.55 9.47 10.93
N SER A 268 1.69 10.62 10.26
CA SER A 268 0.71 11.14 9.30
C SER A 268 1.07 10.86 7.85
N VAL A 269 2.33 10.57 7.53
CA VAL A 269 2.77 10.22 6.16
C VAL A 269 3.42 8.86 6.15
N LEU A 270 2.80 7.92 5.44
CA LEU A 270 3.19 6.51 5.40
C LEU A 270 3.49 6.10 3.95
N SER A 271 4.55 5.32 3.74
CA SER A 271 4.84 4.68 2.46
C SER A 271 4.56 3.18 2.55
N LEU A 272 3.82 2.62 1.59
CA LEU A 272 3.54 1.19 1.50
C LEU A 272 3.99 0.68 0.12
N THR A 273 4.98 -0.20 0.07
CA THR A 273 5.39 -0.86 -1.19
C THR A 273 4.76 -2.25 -1.29
N ALA A 274 3.90 -2.44 -2.29
CA ALA A 274 2.95 -3.54 -2.39
C ALA A 274 2.70 -3.97 -3.84
N HIS A 275 1.51 -4.48 -4.12
CA HIS A 275 1.12 -5.17 -5.36
C HIS A 275 -0.15 -4.57 -5.97
N SER A 276 -0.50 -4.99 -7.17
CA SER A 276 -1.71 -4.51 -7.87
C SER A 276 -2.99 -4.83 -7.11
N GLY A 277 -3.20 -6.08 -6.70
CA GLY A 277 -4.41 -6.49 -5.97
C GLY A 277 -4.43 -5.88 -4.56
N ALA A 278 -3.28 -5.86 -3.89
CA ALA A 278 -3.10 -5.19 -2.61
C ALA A 278 -3.53 -3.71 -2.64
N ILE A 279 -3.03 -2.93 -3.60
CA ILE A 279 -3.39 -1.51 -3.75
C ILE A 279 -4.85 -1.37 -4.12
N SER A 280 -5.38 -2.21 -5.02
CA SER A 280 -6.81 -2.22 -5.35
C SER A 280 -7.69 -2.43 -4.11
N SER A 281 -7.29 -3.33 -3.20
CA SER A 281 -8.01 -3.59 -1.96
C SER A 281 -7.87 -2.45 -0.94
N ILE A 282 -6.70 -1.81 -0.84
CA ILE A 282 -6.55 -0.58 -0.03
C ILE A 282 -7.52 0.49 -0.55
N LEU A 283 -7.54 0.75 -1.87
CA LEU A 283 -8.43 1.74 -2.48
C LEU A 283 -9.91 1.43 -2.21
N SER A 284 -10.30 0.16 -2.36
CA SER A 284 -11.65 -0.33 -2.04
C SER A 284 -12.03 -0.04 -0.58
N VAL A 285 -11.16 -0.43 0.37
CA VAL A 285 -11.40 -0.29 1.81
C VAL A 285 -11.54 1.16 2.25
N VAL A 286 -10.76 2.07 1.66
CA VAL A 286 -10.85 3.51 1.96
C VAL A 286 -11.90 4.23 1.13
N GLY A 287 -12.68 3.52 0.29
CA GLY A 287 -13.72 4.13 -0.53
C GLY A 287 -13.20 5.03 -1.67
N HIS A 288 -11.95 4.81 -2.10
CA HIS A 288 -11.42 5.41 -3.33
C HIS A 288 -11.95 4.65 -4.57
N ARG A 289 -12.04 5.32 -5.72
CA ARG A 289 -12.36 4.64 -6.99
C ARG A 289 -11.30 3.58 -7.35
N LYS A 290 -11.64 2.62 -8.22
CA LYS A 290 -10.61 1.75 -8.79
C LYS A 290 -9.62 2.58 -9.61
N PHE A 291 -8.33 2.41 -9.34
CA PHE A 291 -7.25 3.04 -10.10
C PHE A 291 -6.12 2.03 -10.31
N THR A 292 -5.90 1.61 -11.55
CA THR A 292 -4.86 0.64 -11.89
C THR A 292 -3.51 1.34 -11.97
N LEU A 293 -2.48 0.76 -11.35
CA LEU A 293 -1.10 1.26 -11.43
C LEU A 293 -0.30 0.40 -12.40
N GLU A 294 0.56 1.02 -13.20
CA GLU A 294 1.64 0.32 -13.89
C GLU A 294 2.66 -0.27 -12.89
N THR A 295 3.45 -1.25 -13.33
CA THR A 295 4.55 -1.78 -12.51
C THR A 295 5.57 -0.67 -12.20
N GLY A 296 5.90 -0.48 -10.93
CA GLY A 296 6.70 0.65 -10.45
C GLY A 296 5.93 1.97 -10.29
N GLY A 297 4.61 1.97 -10.50
CA GLY A 297 3.76 3.14 -10.32
C GLY A 297 3.56 3.52 -8.85
N VAL A 298 3.22 4.80 -8.61
CA VAL A 298 2.96 5.34 -7.26
C VAL A 298 1.62 6.09 -7.24
N ILE A 299 0.81 5.85 -6.20
CA ILE A 299 -0.43 6.57 -5.92
C ILE A 299 -0.45 7.06 -4.46
N PRO A 300 -0.47 8.38 -4.23
CA PRO A 300 -0.80 8.93 -2.92
C PRO A 300 -2.33 8.96 -2.70
N VAL A 301 -2.76 8.74 -1.47
CA VAL A 301 -4.17 8.80 -1.04
C VAL A 301 -4.23 9.44 0.35
N LEU A 302 -4.99 10.52 0.51
CA LEU A 302 -5.27 11.08 1.84
C LEU A 302 -6.47 10.35 2.44
N VAL A 303 -6.24 9.63 3.53
CA VAL A 303 -7.24 8.78 4.19
C VAL A 303 -7.64 9.39 5.52
N LYS A 304 -8.94 9.57 5.73
CA LYS A 304 -9.56 9.80 7.03
C LYS A 304 -9.92 8.45 7.66
N ALA A 305 -9.52 8.25 8.91
CA ALA A 305 -9.96 7.14 9.74
C ALA A 305 -10.75 7.66 10.93
N GLU A 306 -11.89 7.05 11.19
CA GLU A 306 -12.74 7.35 12.34
C GLU A 306 -12.87 6.11 13.23
N ARG A 307 -12.51 6.23 14.51
CA ARG A 307 -12.72 5.19 15.51
C ARG A 307 -14.17 5.26 15.99
N ARG A 308 -14.98 4.28 15.61
CA ARG A 308 -16.40 4.20 15.95
C ARG A 308 -16.64 3.14 17.01
N GLY A 309 -17.48 3.44 18.00
CA GLY A 309 -17.91 2.46 19.00
C GLY A 309 -18.78 1.36 18.38
N GLY A 310 -18.72 0.17 18.97
CA GLY A 310 -19.43 -1.03 18.52
C GLY A 310 -18.64 -1.90 17.54
N GLU A 311 -19.21 -3.05 17.22
CA GLU A 311 -18.64 -3.99 16.24
C GLU A 311 -18.61 -3.38 14.83
N ALA A 312 -17.65 -3.82 14.03
CA ALA A 312 -17.59 -3.43 12.62
C ALA A 312 -18.82 -3.97 11.87
N PRO A 313 -19.35 -3.22 10.89
CA PRO A 313 -20.36 -3.76 9.98
C PRO A 313 -19.88 -5.07 9.35
N ALA A 314 -20.79 -6.04 9.24
CA ALA A 314 -20.49 -7.31 8.58
C ALA A 314 -20.05 -7.04 7.13
N ARG A 315 -18.97 -7.72 6.72
CA ARG A 315 -18.49 -7.73 5.33
C ARG A 315 -18.95 -9.02 4.68
N GLU A 316 -19.52 -8.91 3.49
CA GLU A 316 -19.73 -10.07 2.65
C GLU A 316 -18.37 -10.54 2.13
N ILE A 317 -17.96 -11.74 2.51
CA ILE A 317 -16.69 -12.33 2.14
C ILE A 317 -16.98 -13.59 1.33
N GLU A 318 -16.67 -13.52 0.04
CA GLU A 318 -16.75 -14.67 -0.85
C GLU A 318 -15.72 -15.72 -0.43
N PRO A 319 -16.04 -17.02 -0.56
CA PRO A 319 -15.09 -18.07 -0.23
C PRO A 319 -13.86 -18.01 -1.14
N TRP A 320 -12.76 -18.55 -0.63
CA TRP A 320 -11.61 -18.85 -1.46
C TRP A 320 -12.02 -19.87 -2.53
N PHE A 321 -11.41 -19.78 -3.71
CA PHE A 321 -11.80 -20.57 -4.87
C PHE A 321 -10.64 -21.41 -5.39
N PRO A 322 -10.90 -22.62 -5.92
CA PRO A 322 -9.85 -23.45 -6.48
C PRO A 322 -9.37 -22.91 -7.83
N ARG A 323 -8.30 -23.51 -8.36
CA ARG A 323 -7.82 -23.30 -9.73
C ARG A 323 -8.96 -23.23 -10.76
N PRO A 324 -8.99 -22.23 -11.66
CA PRO A 324 -9.93 -22.22 -12.77
C PRO A 324 -9.60 -23.33 -13.78
N LYS A 325 -10.61 -23.81 -14.50
CA LYS A 325 -10.42 -24.79 -15.58
C LYS A 325 -9.57 -24.18 -16.69
N CYS A 326 -8.67 -24.97 -17.27
CA CYS A 326 -7.93 -24.53 -18.45
C CYS A 326 -8.85 -24.49 -19.68
N PRO A 327 -8.59 -23.59 -20.65
CA PRO A 327 -9.27 -23.62 -21.94
C PRO A 327 -9.24 -25.02 -22.57
N GLY A 328 -10.42 -25.59 -22.85
CA GLY A 328 -10.56 -26.93 -23.43
C GLY A 328 -10.64 -28.09 -22.44
N GLU A 329 -10.55 -27.83 -21.13
CA GLU A 329 -10.74 -28.85 -20.09
C GLU A 329 -12.23 -29.19 -19.93
N ALA A 330 -12.58 -30.47 -19.99
CA ALA A 330 -13.96 -30.93 -19.88
C ALA A 330 -14.53 -30.70 -18.47
N CYS A 331 -15.86 -30.64 -18.38
CA CYS A 331 -16.53 -30.31 -17.13
C CYS A 331 -16.47 -31.41 -16.07
#